data_AF-A0A8T3Q873-F1
#
_entry.id   AF-A0A8T3Q873-F1
#
_cell.length_a   1.000
_cell.length_b   1.000
_cell.length_c   1.000
_cell.angle_alpha   90.00
_cell.angle_beta   90.00
_cell.angle_gamma   90.00
#
_symmetry.space_group_name_H-M   'P 1'
#
loop_
_entity.id
_entity.type
_entity.pdbx_description
1 polymer ?
#
loop_
_entity_poly.entity_id
_entity_poly.type
_entity_poly.pdbx_seq_one_letter_code
_entity_poly.pdbx_strand_id
1 'polypeptide(L)'
;MPYVNVKECDSFDVALRRFKRACEKAGIPTKLRQMEFYEKPTSKRKRKRAAAVKRFQKKLAKERELYQRNARRVKQKEVRREYSREEQV
;
A
#
# COMPACT_ATOMS: atom_id res chain seq x y z
N MET A 1 12.03 17.88 -13.09
CA MET A 1 13.14 17.17 -12.42
C MET A 1 13.05 17.43 -10.92
N PRO A 2 13.44 16.48 -10.05
CA PRO A 2 13.39 16.66 -8.61
C PRO A 2 14.41 17.71 -8.18
N TYR A 3 13.97 18.61 -7.31
CA TYR A 3 14.77 19.71 -6.78
C TYR A 3 14.51 19.81 -5.29
N VAL A 4 15.56 20.00 -4.50
CA VAL A 4 15.48 20.06 -3.03
C VAL A 4 16.34 21.22 -2.55
N ASN A 5 15.71 22.16 -1.85
CA ASN A 5 16.40 23.24 -1.17
C ASN A 5 16.99 22.71 0.14
N VAL A 6 18.29 22.98 0.34
CA VAL A 6 19.01 22.69 1.58
C VAL A 6 18.98 23.94 2.44
N LYS A 7 18.49 23.83 3.68
CA LYS A 7 18.56 24.93 4.66
C LYS A 7 19.90 24.85 5.40
N GLU A 8 20.41 26.00 5.85
CA GLU A 8 21.72 26.11 6.51
C GLU A 8 21.86 25.27 7.79
N CYS A 9 20.75 24.96 8.47
CA CYS A 9 20.75 24.11 9.68
C CYS A 9 20.50 22.62 9.41
N ASP A 10 20.22 22.20 8.17
CA ASP A 10 20.01 20.79 7.84
C ASP A 10 21.36 20.11 7.55
N SER A 11 21.61 18.95 8.17
CA SER A 11 22.76 18.10 7.78
C SER A 11 22.60 17.60 6.34
N PHE A 12 23.71 17.52 5.60
CA PHE A 12 23.77 17.07 4.21
C PHE A 12 23.06 15.72 3.98
N ASP A 13 23.21 14.77 4.90
CA ASP A 13 22.58 13.45 4.79
C ASP A 13 21.05 13.53 4.79
N VAL A 14 20.49 14.50 5.53
CA VAL A 14 19.05 14.73 5.57
C VAL A 14 18.57 15.27 4.22
N ALA A 15 19.31 16.22 3.64
CA ALA A 15 19.03 16.74 2.31
C ALA A 15 19.12 15.66 1.22
N LEU A 16 20.17 14.83 1.25
CA LEU A 16 20.36 13.72 0.31
C LEU A 16 19.21 12.70 0.40
N ARG A 17 18.76 12.37 1.61
CA ARG A 17 17.61 11.48 1.81
C ARG A 17 16.31 12.08 1.27
N ARG A 18 16.08 13.39 1.45
CA ARG A 18 14.92 14.09 0.86
C ARG A 18 14.99 14.06 -0.66
N PHE A 19 16.16 14.26 -1.25
CA PHE A 19 16.37 14.19 -2.69
C PHE A 19 16.13 12.79 -3.25
N LYS A 20 16.67 11.73 -2.62
CA LYS A 20 16.42 10.34 -3.01
C LYS A 20 14.92 10.02 -3.02
N ARG A 21 14.19 10.42 -1.97
CA ARG A 21 12.72 10.28 -1.91
C ARG A 21 12.01 11.09 -2.99
N ALA A 22 12.49 12.29 -3.33
CA ALA A 22 11.93 13.10 -4.41
C ALA A 22 12.11 12.43 -5.78
N CYS A 23 13.27 11.81 -6.04
CA CYS A 23 13.52 11.02 -7.25
C CYS A 23 12.64 9.78 -7.34
N GLU A 24 12.45 9.07 -6.22
CA GLU A 24 11.55 7.91 -6.11
C GLU A 24 10.09 8.31 -6.32
N LYS A 25 9.64 9.41 -5.70
CA LYS A 25 8.29 9.96 -5.86
C LYS A 25 8.02 10.40 -7.29
N ALA A 26 9.01 10.98 -7.95
CA ALA A 26 8.94 11.32 -9.37
C ALA A 26 8.97 10.09 -10.30
N GLY A 27 9.23 8.88 -9.76
CA GLY A 27 9.19 7.63 -10.51
C GLY A 27 10.31 7.49 -11.54
N ILE A 28 11.38 8.28 -11.44
CA ILE A 28 12.53 8.27 -12.37
C ILE A 28 13.14 6.88 -12.52
N PRO A 29 13.50 6.15 -11.44
CA PRO A 29 14.09 4.82 -11.59
C PRO A 29 13.11 3.81 -12.20
N THR A 30 11.81 3.96 -11.92
CA THR A 30 10.77 3.11 -12.51
C THR A 30 10.61 3.39 -14.01
N LYS A 31 10.69 4.66 -14.41
CA LYS A 31 10.63 5.06 -15.82
C LYS A 31 11.82 4.55 -16.60
N LEU A 32 13.04 4.64 -16.04
CA LEU A 32 14.25 4.09 -16.66
C LEU A 32 14.08 2.60 -16.97
N ARG A 33 13.70 1.79 -15.98
CA ARG A 33 13.45 0.34 -16.16
C ARG A 33 12.36 0.01 -17.18
N GLN A 34 11.39 0.91 -17.37
CA GLN A 34 10.34 0.72 -18.39
C GLN A 34 10.80 1.08 -19.80
N MET A 35 11.81 1.94 -19.92
CA MET A 35 12.34 2.44 -21.19
C MET A 35 13.55 1.65 -21.69
N GLU A 36 14.17 0.82 -20.85
CA GLU A 36 15.30 -0.05 -21.20
C GLU A 36 15.03 -0.95 -22.42
N PHE A 37 13.77 -1.32 -22.65
CA PHE A 37 13.35 -2.13 -23.80
C PHE A 37 12.07 -1.59 -24.43
N TYR A 38 11.94 -1.79 -25.74
CA TYR A 38 10.69 -1.47 -26.42
C TYR A 38 9.57 -2.45 -26.01
N GLU A 39 8.52 -1.91 -25.38
CA GLU A 39 7.31 -2.67 -25.10
C GLU A 39 6.27 -2.42 -26.20
N LYS A 40 5.90 -3.47 -26.94
CA LYS A 40 4.80 -3.42 -27.92
C LYS A 40 3.52 -2.88 -27.25
N PRO A 41 2.71 -2.05 -27.94
CA PRO A 41 1.53 -1.41 -27.36
C PRO A 41 0.50 -2.43 -26.83
N THR A 42 0.39 -3.58 -27.49
CA THR A 42 -0.48 -4.68 -27.05
C THR A 42 -0.01 -5.32 -25.74
N SER A 43 1.29 -5.52 -25.57
CA SER A 43 1.89 -6.05 -24.34
C SER A 43 1.64 -5.09 -23.16
N LYS A 44 1.84 -3.79 -23.38
CA LYS A 44 1.56 -2.74 -22.40
C LYS A 44 0.09 -2.74 -21.94
N ARG A 45 -0.86 -2.89 -22.88
CA ARG A 45 -2.29 -2.99 -22.57
C ARG A 45 -2.62 -4.24 -21.76
N LYS A 46 -2.09 -5.41 -22.15
CA LYS A 46 -2.29 -6.69 -21.43
C LYS A 46 -1.73 -6.62 -20.00
N ARG A 47 -0.51 -6.10 -19.83
CA ARG A 47 0.13 -5.92 -18.52
C ARG A 47 -0.71 -5.04 -17.58
N LYS A 48 -1.19 -3.90 -18.08
CA LYS A 48 -2.05 -2.99 -17.31
C LYS A 48 -3.38 -3.65 -16.90
N ARG A 49 -4.04 -4.37 -17.81
CA ARG A 49 -5.30 -5.08 -17.51
C ARG A 49 -5.10 -6.14 -16.44
N ALA A 50 -4.07 -6.97 -16.56
CA ALA A 50 -3.75 -8.00 -15.57
C ALA A 50 -3.45 -7.39 -14.18
N ALA A 51 -2.70 -6.29 -14.14
CA ALA A 51 -2.42 -5.58 -12.89
C ALA A 51 -3.70 -5.02 -12.24
N ALA A 52 -4.63 -4.47 -13.03
CA ALA A 52 -5.91 -3.96 -12.53
C ALA A 52 -6.78 -5.07 -11.92
N VAL A 53 -6.91 -6.20 -12.63
CA VAL A 53 -7.66 -7.37 -12.13
C VAL A 53 -7.07 -7.89 -10.82
N LYS A 54 -5.75 -8.06 -10.74
CA LYS A 54 -5.08 -8.50 -9.50
C LYS A 54 -5.29 -7.53 -8.33
N ARG A 55 -5.23 -6.21 -8.59
CA ARG A 55 -5.49 -5.19 -7.56
C ARG A 55 -6.92 -5.28 -7.03
N PHE A 56 -7.90 -5.49 -7.90
CA PHE A 56 -9.30 -5.64 -7.52
C PHE A 56 -9.53 -6.91 -6.69
N GLN A 57 -8.99 -8.05 -7.14
CA GLN A 57 -9.06 -9.31 -6.40
C GLN A 57 -8.44 -9.18 -4.99
N LYS A 58 -7.29 -8.51 -4.87
CA LYS A 58 -6.65 -8.26 -3.57
C LYS A 58 -7.52 -7.38 -2.66
N LYS A 59 -8.21 -6.38 -3.22
CA LYS A 59 -9.13 -5.51 -2.46
C LYS A 59 -10.28 -6.34 -1.88
N LEU A 60 -10.94 -7.15 -2.70
CA LEU A 60 -12.06 -8.01 -2.26
C LEU A 60 -11.62 -9.02 -1.20
N ALA A 61 -10.45 -9.64 -1.37
CA ALA A 61 -9.91 -10.57 -0.39
C ALA A 61 -9.69 -9.91 0.97
N LYS A 62 -9.11 -8.70 0.97
CA LYS A 62 -8.89 -7.91 2.20
C LYS A 62 -10.20 -7.49 2.87
N GLU A 63 -11.20 -7.11 2.08
CA GLU A 63 -12.52 -6.74 2.58
C GLU A 63 -13.23 -7.92 3.24
N ARG A 64 -13.18 -9.10 2.60
CA ARG A 64 -13.68 -10.35 3.16
C ARG A 64 -12.99 -10.72 4.48
N GLU A 65 -11.67 -10.61 4.53
CA GLU A 65 -10.89 -10.85 5.75
C GLU A 65 -11.32 -9.91 6.88
N LEU A 66 -11.49 -8.63 6.57
CA LEU A 66 -11.89 -7.61 7.55
C LEU A 66 -13.29 -7.88 8.10
N TYR A 67 -14.23 -8.26 7.24
CA TYR A 67 -15.58 -8.66 7.64
C TYR A 67 -15.56 -9.88 8.57
N GLN A 68 -14.80 -10.92 8.19
CA GLN A 68 -14.65 -12.12 9.03
C GLN A 68 -14.01 -11.80 10.38
N ARG A 69 -12.98 -10.95 10.41
CA ARG A 69 -12.33 -10.51 11.65
C ARG A 69 -13.29 -9.74 12.56
N ASN A 70 -14.11 -8.85 11.98
CA ASN A 70 -15.11 -8.10 12.73
C ASN A 70 -16.20 -9.01 13.29
N ALA A 71 -16.72 -9.97 12.49
CA ALA A 71 -17.69 -10.95 12.95
C ALA A 71 -17.15 -11.80 14.13
N ARG A 72 -15.88 -12.22 14.06
CA ARG A 72 -15.22 -12.93 15.17
C ARG A 72 -15.12 -12.08 16.44
N ARG A 73 -14.78 -10.79 16.31
CA ARG A 73 -14.73 -9.86 17.46
C ARG A 73 -16.11 -9.65 18.10
N VAL A 74 -17.17 -9.56 17.31
CA VAL A 74 -18.54 -9.42 17.82
C VAL A 74 -18.95 -10.66 18.59
N LYS A 75 -18.77 -11.85 18.00
CA LYS A 75 -19.03 -13.13 18.67
C LYS A 75 -18.27 -13.28 19.99
N GLN A 76 -16.98 -12.95 20.02
CA GLN A 76 -16.21 -13.00 21.28
C GLN A 76 -16.72 -12.02 22.34
N LYS A 77 -17.21 -10.84 21.95
CA LYS A 77 -17.79 -9.88 22.90
C LYS A 77 -19.12 -10.36 23.44
N GLU A 78 -19.95 -11.00 22.62
CA GLU A 78 -21.23 -11.60 23.02
C GLU A 78 -20.99 -12.71 24.03
N VAL A 79 -20.12 -13.66 23.69
CA VAL A 79 -19.71 -14.75 24.58
C VAL A 79 -19.18 -14.22 25.91
N ARG A 80 -18.30 -13.20 25.90
CA ARG A 80 -17.82 -12.57 27.14
C ARG A 80 -18.93 -11.90 27.97
N ARG A 81 -19.94 -11.32 27.32
CA ARG A 81 -21.09 -10.70 28.00
C ARG A 81 -22.02 -11.75 28.60
N GLU A 82 -22.17 -12.89 27.94
CA GLU A 82 -22.96 -14.03 28.44
C GLU A 82 -22.32 -14.64 29.68
N TYR A 83 -21.02 -14.94 29.64
CA TYR A 83 -20.30 -15.41 30.84
C TYR A 83 -20.39 -14.44 32.03
N SER A 84 -20.28 -13.14 31.78
CA SER A 84 -20.40 -12.14 32.85
C SER A 84 -21.82 -12.00 33.41
N ARG A 85 -22.85 -12.43 32.67
CA ARG A 85 -24.23 -12.49 33.17
C ARG A 85 -24.48 -13.76 33.98
N GLU A 86 -23.90 -14.88 33.55
CA GLU A 86 -23.99 -16.16 34.25
C GLU A 86 -23.25 -16.13 35.60
N GLU A 87 -22.13 -15.41 35.70
CA GLU A 87 -21.39 -15.24 36.97
C GLU A 87 -22.09 -14.33 38.00
N GLN A 88 -23.17 -13.63 37.62
CA GLN A 88 -23.93 -12.74 38.53
C GLN A 88 -25.21 -13.38 39.10
N VAL A 89 -25.49 -14.64 38.77
CA VAL A 89 -26.63 -15.44 39.26
C VAL A 89 -26.13 -16.53 40.20
#